data_AF-A0A7W8WP06-F1
#
_entry.id   AF-A0A7W8WP06-F1
#
_cell.length_a   1.000
_cell.length_b   1.000
_cell.length_c   1.000
_cell.angle_alpha   90.00
_cell.angle_beta   90.00
_cell.angle_gamma   90.00
#
_symmetry.space_group_name_H-M   'P 1'
#
loop_
_entity.id
_entity.type
_entity.pdbx_description
1 polymer ?
#
loop_
_entity_poly.entity_id
_entity_poly.type
_entity_poly.pdbx_seq_one_letter_code
_entity_poly.pdbx_strand_id
1 'polypeptide(L)'
;MAVKRPMKKAPQRLPRAERQARVLEKAAEYFAEHGLGAQTRAIAEACGVSQRLLYSLFPSKAALIDEVYKREVVGIFDAIWFVQLQDRSVPIESRLNRFYCEYYDTLLTRRWLRLFLYSSLEGLHTAPAYTNAIVSHALEIIVTETAYELGLRMPADPTQLGEVGWLLHGAVSHLAIRRRIYSNENSMPAAAVIAMHVRAFLTSLPSLLPAL
;
A
#
# COMPACT_ATOMS: atom_id res chain seq x y z
N MET A 1 32.60 53.23 18.47
CA MET A 1 31.61 52.18 18.82
C MET A 1 31.74 51.05 17.81
N ALA A 2 32.21 49.87 18.23
CA ALA A 2 32.35 48.71 17.34
C ALA A 2 31.02 47.94 17.29
N VAL A 3 30.42 47.83 16.09
CA VAL A 3 29.19 47.05 15.86
C VAL A 3 29.54 45.55 15.89
N LYS A 4 29.06 44.85 16.92
CA LYS A 4 29.16 43.38 17.01
C LYS A 4 28.24 42.74 15.96
N ARG A 5 28.83 42.01 15.02
CA ARG A 5 28.13 41.18 14.02
C ARG A 5 27.44 40.00 14.74
N PRO A 6 26.17 39.67 14.43
CA PRO A 6 25.49 38.56 15.09
C PRO A 6 26.07 37.22 14.61
N MET A 7 26.46 36.35 15.54
CA MET A 7 26.89 34.99 15.24
C MET A 7 25.72 34.19 14.69
N LYS A 8 25.85 33.63 13.47
CA LYS A 8 24.91 32.63 12.93
C LYS A 8 24.83 31.47 13.91
N LYS A 9 23.64 31.20 14.46
CA LYS A 9 23.39 29.99 15.27
C LYS A 9 23.86 28.77 14.48
N ALA A 10 24.77 27.99 15.07
CA ALA A 10 25.19 26.72 14.50
C ALA A 10 23.95 25.84 14.25
N PRO A 11 23.85 25.15 13.11
CA PRO A 11 22.68 24.34 12.80
C PRO A 11 22.50 23.31 13.92
N GLN A 12 21.35 23.39 14.60
CA GLN A 12 21.00 22.50 15.69
C GLN A 12 21.09 21.06 15.18
N ARG A 13 21.94 20.24 15.82
CA ARG A 13 22.12 18.84 15.43
C ARG A 13 20.77 18.13 15.61
N LEU A 14 20.12 17.81 14.50
CA LEU A 14 18.90 16.99 14.50
C LEU A 14 19.16 15.70 15.29
N PRO A 15 18.25 15.31 16.21
CA PRO A 15 18.27 14.01 16.85
C PRO A 15 18.43 12.88 15.84
N ARG A 16 19.11 11.80 16.22
CA ARG A 16 19.41 10.68 15.32
C ARG A 16 18.13 10.09 14.70
N ALA A 17 17.06 9.97 15.49
CA ALA A 17 15.76 9.44 15.05
C ALA A 17 15.11 10.32 13.97
N GLU A 18 15.03 11.64 14.19
CA GLU A 18 14.50 12.57 13.18
C GLU A 18 15.31 12.54 11.89
N ARG A 19 16.63 12.40 11.99
CA ARG A 19 17.50 12.27 10.83
C ARG A 19 17.24 10.97 10.07
N GLN A 20 17.07 9.87 10.79
CA GLN A 20 16.75 8.57 10.22
C GLN A 20 15.41 8.62 9.48
N ALA A 21 14.38 9.22 10.08
CA ALA A 21 13.07 9.39 9.43
C ALA A 21 13.17 10.22 8.14
N ARG A 22 13.92 11.33 8.14
CA ARG A 22 14.14 12.14 6.92
C ARG A 22 14.88 11.38 5.82
N VAL A 23 15.85 10.53 6.18
CA VAL A 23 16.55 9.69 5.21
C VAL A 23 15.61 8.63 4.65
N LEU A 24 14.79 7.98 5.48
CA LEU A 24 13.81 7.00 5.02
C LEU A 24 12.79 7.60 4.04
N GLU A 25 12.28 8.79 4.34
CA GLU A 25 11.33 9.49 3.46
C GLU A 25 11.90 9.71 2.06
N LYS A 26 13.10 10.30 1.99
CA LYS A 26 13.77 10.58 0.71
C LYS A 26 14.22 9.32 -0.01
N ALA A 27 14.64 8.29 0.74
CA ALA A 27 14.97 7.00 0.16
C ALA A 27 13.74 6.33 -0.44
N ALA A 28 12.56 6.43 0.21
CA ALA A 28 11.30 5.95 -0.33
C ALA A 28 10.91 6.63 -1.65
N GLU A 29 11.02 7.97 -1.71
CA GLU A 29 10.83 8.73 -2.95
C GLU A 29 11.80 8.27 -4.05
N TYR A 30 13.09 8.16 -3.70
CA TYR A 30 14.12 7.77 -4.64
C TYR A 30 13.91 6.35 -5.18
N PHE A 31 13.61 5.37 -4.31
CA PHE A 31 13.34 3.99 -4.73
C PHE A 31 12.05 3.89 -5.54
N ALA A 32 11.03 4.67 -5.20
CA ALA A 32 9.82 4.73 -6.01
C ALA A 32 10.15 5.24 -7.41
N GLU A 33 10.94 6.28 -7.61
CA GLU A 33 11.22 6.79 -8.96
C GLU A 33 12.27 5.98 -9.74
N HIS A 34 13.31 5.48 -9.08
CA HIS A 34 14.48 4.91 -9.74
C HIS A 34 14.65 3.39 -9.56
N GLY A 35 13.76 2.75 -8.80
CA GLY A 35 13.87 1.34 -8.44
C GLY A 35 15.02 1.05 -7.47
N LEU A 36 15.29 -0.24 -7.27
CA LEU A 36 16.22 -0.72 -6.24
C LEU A 36 17.66 -0.87 -6.74
N GLY A 37 17.92 -0.73 -8.04
CA GLY A 37 19.25 -0.94 -8.65
C GLY A 37 20.28 0.17 -8.37
N ALA A 38 19.88 1.33 -7.86
CA ALA A 38 20.77 2.49 -7.74
C ALA A 38 21.97 2.30 -6.79
N GLN A 39 23.08 2.96 -7.10
CA GLN A 39 24.26 2.94 -6.24
C GLN A 39 24.03 3.73 -4.94
N THR A 40 24.58 3.25 -3.82
CA THR A 40 24.44 3.88 -2.49
C THR A 40 24.85 5.36 -2.47
N ARG A 41 25.83 5.75 -3.30
CA ARG A 41 26.26 7.14 -3.43
C ARG A 41 25.13 8.05 -3.95
N ALA A 42 24.42 7.63 -4.99
CA ALA A 42 23.29 8.38 -5.56
C ALA A 42 22.13 8.49 -4.56
N ILE A 43 21.87 7.42 -3.80
CA ILE A 43 20.86 7.41 -2.73
C ILE A 43 21.23 8.42 -1.63
N ALA A 44 22.49 8.44 -1.18
CA ALA A 44 22.96 9.37 -0.16
C ALA A 44 22.84 10.83 -0.61
N GLU A 45 23.20 11.10 -1.87
CA GLU A 45 23.07 12.41 -2.50
C GLU A 45 21.60 12.87 -2.55
N ALA A 46 20.68 12.01 -3.02
CA ALA A 46 19.25 12.30 -3.01
C ALA A 46 18.71 12.55 -1.58
N CYS A 47 19.20 11.79 -0.61
CA CYS A 47 18.86 11.97 0.81
C CYS A 47 19.45 13.28 1.39
N GLY A 48 20.42 13.90 0.74
CA GLY A 48 21.14 15.09 1.24
C GLY A 48 22.07 14.78 2.40
N VAL A 49 22.65 13.57 2.43
CA VAL A 49 23.58 13.11 3.46
C VAL A 49 24.86 12.56 2.83
N SER A 50 25.96 12.50 3.59
CA SER A 50 27.16 11.80 3.11
C SER A 50 26.93 10.29 3.11
N GLN A 51 27.60 9.56 2.21
CA GLN A 51 27.55 8.09 2.19
C GLN A 51 28.00 7.48 3.53
N ARG A 52 29.00 8.08 4.20
CA ARG A 52 29.43 7.67 5.55
C ARG A 52 28.32 7.82 6.59
N LEU A 53 27.58 8.94 6.55
CA LEU A 53 26.44 9.15 7.44
C LEU A 53 25.32 8.16 7.14
N LEU A 54 25.02 7.89 5.87
CA LEU A 54 24.03 6.89 5.48
C LEU A 54 24.37 5.52 6.06
N TYR A 55 25.62 5.06 5.94
CA TYR A 55 26.06 3.78 6.52
C TYR A 55 26.06 3.78 8.06
N SER A 56 26.27 4.94 8.70
CA SER A 56 26.17 5.03 10.16
C SER A 56 24.73 4.92 10.68
N LEU A 57 23.74 5.22 9.83
CA LEU A 57 22.31 5.10 10.12
C LEU A 57 21.78 3.71 9.73
N PHE A 58 22.21 3.19 8.59
CA PHE A 58 21.80 1.90 8.03
C PHE A 58 23.03 1.09 7.62
N PRO A 59 23.29 -0.08 8.22
CA PRO A 59 24.54 -0.80 8.05
C PRO A 59 24.79 -1.30 6.61
N SER A 60 23.74 -1.41 5.80
CA SER A 60 23.83 -1.78 4.38
C SER A 60 22.73 -1.12 3.55
N LYS A 61 22.86 -1.15 2.22
CA LYS A 61 21.78 -0.74 1.31
C LYS A 61 20.53 -1.62 1.48
N ALA A 62 20.72 -2.92 1.68
CA ALA A 62 19.63 -3.85 1.97
C ALA A 62 18.88 -3.47 3.26
N ALA A 63 19.59 -3.11 4.34
CA ALA A 63 18.97 -2.65 5.58
C ALA A 63 18.18 -1.34 5.41
N LEU A 64 18.67 -0.41 4.59
CA LEU A 64 17.92 0.80 4.23
C LEU A 64 16.64 0.46 3.45
N ILE A 65 16.75 -0.44 2.46
CA ILE A 65 15.61 -0.93 1.68
C ILE A 65 14.58 -1.55 2.62
N ASP A 66 14.97 -2.53 3.43
CA ASP A 66 14.07 -3.20 4.36
C ASP A 66 13.34 -2.22 5.28
N GLU A 67 14.02 -1.23 5.85
CA GLU A 67 13.39 -0.23 6.71
C GLU A 67 12.46 0.72 5.95
N VAL A 68 12.80 1.11 4.71
CA VAL A 68 11.86 1.84 3.85
C VAL A 68 10.60 1.02 3.62
N TYR A 69 10.73 -0.25 3.25
CA TYR A 69 9.59 -1.11 2.95
C TYR A 69 8.74 -1.41 4.18
N LYS A 70 9.35 -1.67 5.34
CA LYS A 70 8.60 -1.80 6.60
C LYS A 70 7.81 -0.54 6.91
N ARG A 71 8.38 0.65 6.70
CA ARG A 71 7.66 1.89 6.98
C ARG A 71 6.53 2.15 5.96
N GLU A 72 6.82 1.97 4.68
CA GLU A 72 5.95 2.38 3.58
C GLU A 72 4.89 1.35 3.20
N VAL A 73 5.16 0.05 3.38
CA VAL A 73 4.29 -1.02 2.89
C VAL A 73 3.54 -1.72 4.03
N VAL A 74 4.19 -1.85 5.20
CA VAL A 74 3.59 -2.54 6.35
C VAL A 74 2.70 -1.61 7.18
N GLY A 75 3.00 -0.31 7.25
CA GLY A 75 2.34 0.61 8.19
C GLY A 75 1.01 1.23 7.76
N ILE A 76 0.42 0.88 6.61
CA ILE A 76 -0.66 1.69 6.01
C ILE A 76 -2.06 1.06 6.14
N PHE A 77 -2.19 -0.22 6.45
CA PHE A 77 -3.53 -0.81 6.60
C PHE A 77 -4.22 -0.34 7.87
N ASP A 78 -5.36 0.34 7.69
CA ASP A 78 -6.17 0.81 8.81
C ASP A 78 -7.03 -0.33 9.36
N ALA A 79 -6.85 -0.67 10.63
CA ALA A 79 -7.63 -1.71 11.29
C ALA A 79 -9.14 -1.38 11.30
N ILE A 80 -9.52 -0.09 11.18
CA ILE A 80 -10.92 0.31 11.09
C ILE A 80 -11.62 -0.27 9.84
N TRP A 81 -10.88 -0.54 8.77
CA TRP A 81 -11.44 -1.09 7.54
C TRP A 81 -12.09 -2.45 7.75
N PHE A 82 -11.49 -3.32 8.56
CA PHE A 82 -12.05 -4.63 8.86
C PHE A 82 -13.32 -4.51 9.70
N VAL A 83 -13.31 -3.64 10.71
CA VAL A 83 -14.49 -3.34 11.54
C VAL A 83 -15.65 -2.83 10.67
N GLN A 84 -15.35 -1.89 9.77
CA GLN A 84 -16.32 -1.30 8.85
C GLN A 84 -16.85 -2.27 7.80
N LEU A 85 -16.03 -3.22 7.34
CA LEU A 85 -16.44 -4.28 6.42
C LEU A 85 -17.37 -5.29 7.11
N GLN A 86 -17.22 -5.51 8.42
CA GLN A 86 -18.03 -6.46 9.20
C GLN A 86 -19.30 -5.83 9.82
N ASP A 87 -19.52 -4.52 9.64
CA ASP A 87 -20.69 -3.82 10.16
C ASP A 87 -21.97 -4.12 9.36
N ARG A 88 -22.66 -5.20 9.73
CA ARG A 88 -23.89 -5.66 9.08
C ARG A 88 -25.10 -4.74 9.26
N SER A 89 -24.98 -3.64 10.00
CA SER A 89 -26.02 -2.60 10.01
C SER A 89 -26.06 -1.80 8.70
N VAL A 90 -25.00 -1.89 7.89
CA VAL A 90 -24.86 -1.23 6.59
C VAL A 90 -24.88 -2.27 5.46
N PRO A 91 -25.63 -2.04 4.36
CA PRO A 91 -25.65 -2.98 3.22
C PRO A 91 -24.25 -3.27 2.67
N ILE A 92 -23.99 -4.53 2.27
CA ILE A 92 -22.66 -4.98 1.82
C ILE A 92 -22.11 -4.14 0.66
N GLU A 93 -22.95 -3.74 -0.30
CA GLU A 93 -22.53 -2.89 -1.42
C GLU A 93 -21.94 -1.56 -0.92
N SER A 94 -22.57 -0.94 0.08
CA SER A 94 -22.10 0.33 0.64
C SER A 94 -20.78 0.16 1.41
N ARG A 95 -20.65 -0.94 2.16
CA ARG A 95 -19.41 -1.29 2.88
C ARG A 95 -18.24 -1.51 1.93
N LEU A 96 -18.43 -2.30 0.87
CA LEU A 96 -17.41 -2.57 -0.14
C LEU A 96 -17.01 -1.31 -0.90
N ASN A 97 -17.97 -0.47 -1.30
CA ASN A 97 -17.67 0.79 -1.97
C ASN A 97 -16.82 1.72 -1.10
N ARG A 98 -17.19 1.89 0.19
CA ARG A 98 -16.40 2.67 1.15
C ARG A 98 -14.98 2.13 1.26
N PHE A 99 -14.85 0.84 1.57
CA PHE A 99 -13.56 0.18 1.73
C PHE A 99 -12.67 0.35 0.49
N TYR A 100 -13.18 0.05 -0.71
CA TYR A 100 -12.37 0.10 -1.92
C TYR A 100 -12.05 1.51 -2.39
N CYS A 101 -12.90 2.50 -2.12
CA CYS A 101 -12.57 3.90 -2.37
C CYS A 101 -11.43 4.36 -1.45
N GLU A 102 -11.53 4.09 -0.15
CA GLU A 102 -10.47 4.42 0.81
C GLU A 102 -9.17 3.68 0.48
N TYR A 103 -9.23 2.38 0.25
CA TYR A 103 -8.10 1.55 -0.18
C TYR A 103 -7.41 2.10 -1.44
N TYR A 104 -8.19 2.53 -2.45
CA TYR A 104 -7.67 3.12 -3.66
C TYR A 104 -6.98 4.47 -3.40
N ASP A 105 -7.62 5.35 -2.63
CA ASP A 105 -7.13 6.71 -2.40
C ASP A 105 -5.95 6.77 -1.44
N THR A 106 -5.98 6.02 -0.34
CA THR A 106 -4.98 6.11 0.73
C THR A 106 -3.81 5.16 0.53
N LEU A 107 -4.05 3.89 0.18
CA LEU A 107 -3.00 2.88 0.11
C LEU A 107 -2.36 2.82 -1.28
N LEU A 108 -3.16 2.67 -2.34
CA LEU A 108 -2.67 2.34 -3.68
C LEU A 108 -1.98 3.51 -4.42
N THR A 109 -1.31 4.42 -3.72
CA THR A 109 -0.62 5.59 -4.26
C THR A 109 0.42 5.19 -5.32
N ARG A 110 0.76 6.11 -6.22
CA ARG A 110 1.81 5.85 -7.23
C ARG A 110 3.13 5.45 -6.55
N ARG A 111 3.48 6.10 -5.43
CA ARG A 111 4.66 5.74 -4.62
C ARG A 111 4.58 4.31 -4.10
N TRP A 112 3.48 3.98 -3.41
CA TRP A 112 3.27 2.66 -2.82
C TRP A 112 3.32 1.55 -3.87
N LEU A 113 2.58 1.72 -4.98
CA LEU A 113 2.55 0.74 -6.08
C LEU A 113 3.93 0.49 -6.68
N ARG A 114 4.71 1.55 -6.91
CA ARG A 114 6.07 1.41 -7.48
C ARG A 114 7.00 0.69 -6.52
N LEU A 115 6.98 1.06 -5.24
CA LEU A 115 7.74 0.35 -4.21
C LEU A 115 7.35 -1.12 -4.16
N PHE A 116 6.05 -1.42 -4.02
CA PHE A 116 5.53 -2.78 -3.97
C PHE A 116 5.98 -3.61 -5.19
N LEU A 117 5.77 -3.11 -6.41
CA LEU A 117 6.17 -3.78 -7.64
C LEU A 117 7.67 -4.04 -7.72
N TYR A 118 8.51 -3.05 -7.38
CA TYR A 118 9.96 -3.26 -7.37
C TYR A 118 10.40 -4.31 -6.35
N SER A 119 9.79 -4.34 -5.16
CA SER A 119 10.10 -5.39 -4.17
C SER A 119 9.68 -6.78 -4.64
N SER A 120 8.53 -6.88 -5.30
CA SER A 120 8.04 -8.16 -5.84
C SER A 120 8.93 -8.67 -6.97
N LEU A 121 9.45 -7.80 -7.84
CA LEU A 121 10.33 -8.18 -8.94
C LEU A 121 11.75 -8.58 -8.49
N GLU A 122 12.25 -7.96 -7.41
CA GLU A 122 13.59 -8.22 -6.86
C GLU A 122 13.61 -9.41 -5.87
N GLY A 123 12.46 -10.07 -5.64
CA GLY A 123 12.37 -11.21 -4.74
C GLY A 123 12.58 -10.88 -3.25
N LEU A 124 12.38 -9.62 -2.85
CA LEU A 124 12.44 -9.23 -1.44
C LEU A 124 11.26 -9.87 -0.71
N HIS A 125 11.51 -10.89 0.12
CA HIS A 125 10.43 -11.72 0.67
C HIS A 125 9.63 -11.08 1.82
N THR A 126 10.21 -10.12 2.57
CA THR A 126 9.62 -9.66 3.84
C THR A 126 8.40 -8.73 3.65
N ALA A 127 8.48 -7.76 2.74
CA ALA A 127 7.36 -6.84 2.50
C ALA A 127 6.15 -7.51 1.84
N PRO A 128 6.32 -8.36 0.81
CA PRO A 128 5.22 -9.14 0.22
C PRO A 128 4.53 -10.08 1.22
N ALA A 129 5.27 -10.69 2.16
CA ALA A 129 4.70 -11.62 3.12
C ALA A 129 3.68 -10.95 4.07
N TYR A 130 3.98 -9.75 4.57
CA TYR A 130 3.06 -9.00 5.41
C TYR A 130 1.81 -8.57 4.64
N THR A 131 1.99 -8.00 3.45
CA THR A 131 0.85 -7.60 2.60
C THR A 131 -0.02 -8.78 2.23
N ASN A 132 0.58 -9.95 1.97
CA ASN A 132 -0.17 -11.16 1.64
C ASN A 132 -1.07 -11.58 2.81
N ALA A 133 -0.57 -11.58 4.05
CA ALA A 133 -1.38 -11.95 5.21
C ALA A 133 -2.59 -11.02 5.38
N ILE A 134 -2.38 -9.71 5.23
CA ILE A 134 -3.46 -8.71 5.34
C ILE A 134 -4.45 -8.83 4.20
N VAL A 135 -3.97 -8.95 2.96
CA VAL A 135 -4.85 -9.09 1.80
C VAL A 135 -5.67 -10.36 1.94
N SER A 136 -5.07 -11.50 2.28
CA SER A 136 -5.81 -12.75 2.52
C SER A 136 -6.91 -12.59 3.56
N HIS A 137 -6.64 -11.90 4.67
CA HIS A 137 -7.67 -11.61 5.68
C HIS A 137 -8.77 -10.69 5.14
N ALA A 138 -8.43 -9.67 4.36
CA ALA A 138 -9.41 -8.81 3.69
C ALA A 138 -10.31 -9.62 2.73
N LEU A 139 -9.72 -10.51 1.91
CA LEU A 139 -10.47 -11.36 0.99
C LEU A 139 -11.43 -12.28 1.74
N GLU A 140 -10.99 -12.87 2.85
CA GLU A 140 -11.84 -13.70 3.70
C GLU A 140 -13.04 -12.92 4.23
N ILE A 141 -12.85 -11.72 4.78
CA ILE A 141 -13.94 -10.87 5.26
C ILE A 141 -14.89 -10.51 4.12
N ILE A 142 -14.35 -10.09 2.97
CA ILE A 142 -15.16 -9.67 1.82
C ILE A 142 -16.06 -10.80 1.33
N VAL A 143 -15.51 -11.99 1.14
CA VAL A 143 -16.28 -13.15 0.67
C VAL A 143 -17.28 -13.60 1.73
N THR A 144 -16.88 -13.65 3.00
CA THR A 144 -17.75 -14.06 4.12
C THR A 144 -18.96 -13.15 4.27
N GLU A 145 -18.74 -11.83 4.32
CA GLU A 145 -19.81 -10.87 4.51
C GLU A 145 -20.72 -10.77 3.29
N THR A 146 -20.17 -10.97 2.09
CA THR A 146 -20.98 -11.01 0.86
C THR A 146 -21.83 -12.26 0.76
N ALA A 147 -21.25 -13.43 1.08
CA ALA A 147 -22.01 -14.68 1.11
C ALA A 147 -23.13 -14.63 2.15
N TYR A 148 -22.87 -14.05 3.32
CA TYR A 148 -23.89 -13.83 4.35
C TYR A 148 -25.06 -12.97 3.84
N GLU A 149 -24.79 -11.81 3.26
CA GLU A 149 -25.83 -10.90 2.77
C GLU A 149 -26.66 -11.54 1.64
N LEU A 150 -26.01 -12.29 0.75
CA LEU A 150 -26.64 -12.91 -0.42
C LEU A 150 -27.27 -14.28 -0.14
N GLY A 151 -27.15 -14.79 1.09
CA GLY A 151 -27.66 -16.11 1.45
C GLY A 151 -26.94 -17.26 0.72
N LEU A 152 -25.62 -17.17 0.54
CA LEU A 152 -24.80 -18.14 -0.19
C LEU A 152 -23.94 -18.99 0.75
N ARG A 153 -23.68 -20.23 0.35
CA ARG A 153 -22.75 -21.12 1.06
C ARG A 153 -21.33 -20.66 0.80
N MET A 154 -20.55 -20.61 1.88
CA MET A 154 -19.12 -20.34 1.79
C MET A 154 -18.37 -21.45 1.06
N PRO A 155 -17.34 -21.12 0.26
CA PRO A 155 -16.40 -22.12 -0.24
C PRO A 155 -15.79 -22.90 0.93
N ALA A 156 -15.79 -24.23 0.84
CA ALA A 156 -15.11 -25.09 1.82
C ALA A 156 -13.59 -25.09 1.63
N ASP A 157 -13.11 -24.84 0.40
CA ASP A 157 -11.70 -24.73 0.07
C ASP A 157 -11.21 -23.27 0.25
N PRO A 158 -10.23 -23.02 1.14
CA PRO A 158 -9.63 -21.69 1.31
C PRO A 158 -9.02 -21.11 0.02
N THR A 159 -8.55 -21.97 -0.89
CA THR A 159 -7.97 -21.55 -2.18
C THR A 159 -9.05 -20.94 -3.06
N GLN A 160 -10.18 -21.63 -3.20
CA GLN A 160 -11.34 -21.11 -3.92
C GLN A 160 -11.86 -19.79 -3.31
N LEU A 161 -11.93 -19.69 -1.98
CA LEU A 161 -12.31 -18.45 -1.29
C LEU A 161 -11.38 -17.30 -1.68
N GLY A 162 -10.07 -17.54 -1.68
CA GLY A 162 -9.08 -16.55 -2.12
C GLY A 162 -9.33 -16.09 -3.55
N GLU A 163 -9.50 -17.02 -4.49
CA GLU A 163 -9.75 -16.70 -5.90
C GLU A 163 -11.06 -15.92 -6.11
N VAL A 164 -12.12 -16.25 -5.36
CA VAL A 164 -13.37 -15.47 -5.38
C VAL A 164 -13.11 -14.05 -4.90
N GLY A 165 -12.39 -13.86 -3.78
CA GLY A 165 -12.04 -12.53 -3.29
C GLY A 165 -11.21 -11.73 -4.30
N TRP A 166 -10.31 -12.39 -5.03
CA TRP A 166 -9.45 -11.78 -6.04
C TRP A 166 -10.22 -11.19 -7.22
N LEU A 167 -11.45 -11.66 -7.51
CA LEU A 167 -12.28 -11.09 -8.58
C LEU A 167 -12.51 -9.58 -8.38
N LEU A 168 -12.82 -9.16 -7.15
CA LEU A 168 -13.03 -7.75 -6.84
C LEU A 168 -11.70 -7.06 -6.49
N HIS A 169 -10.90 -7.67 -5.61
CA HIS A 169 -9.66 -7.05 -5.14
C HIS A 169 -8.65 -6.84 -6.29
N GLY A 170 -8.51 -7.83 -7.17
CA GLY A 170 -7.66 -7.75 -8.35
C GLY A 170 -8.14 -6.67 -9.33
N ALA A 171 -9.45 -6.53 -9.52
CA ALA A 171 -10.01 -5.49 -10.40
C ALA A 171 -9.71 -4.07 -9.90
N VAL A 172 -9.86 -3.82 -8.59
CA VAL A 172 -9.54 -2.51 -7.99
C VAL A 172 -8.03 -2.24 -7.98
N SER A 173 -7.21 -3.25 -7.65
CA SER A 173 -5.75 -3.15 -7.72
C SER A 173 -5.26 -2.86 -9.13
N HIS A 174 -5.79 -3.55 -10.14
CA HIS A 174 -5.47 -3.29 -11.54
C HIS A 174 -5.96 -1.91 -12.02
N LEU A 175 -7.12 -1.43 -11.52
CA LEU A 175 -7.57 -0.06 -11.75
C LEU A 175 -6.53 0.97 -11.25
N ALA A 176 -5.93 0.75 -10.08
CA ALA A 176 -4.89 1.64 -9.58
C ALA A 176 -3.61 1.56 -10.41
N ILE A 177 -3.17 0.35 -10.77
CA ILE A 177 -2.01 0.16 -11.64
C ILE A 177 -2.20 0.90 -12.97
N ARG A 178 -3.30 0.68 -13.68
CA ARG A 178 -3.49 1.29 -15.00
C ARG A 178 -3.56 2.81 -14.94
N ARG A 179 -4.13 3.39 -13.88
CA ARG A 179 -4.24 4.86 -13.73
C ARG A 179 -2.99 5.53 -13.18
N ARG A 180 -2.26 4.88 -12.28
CA ARG A 180 -1.13 5.48 -11.56
C ARG A 180 0.23 5.07 -12.13
N ILE A 181 0.29 3.97 -12.90
CA ILE A 181 1.52 3.43 -13.49
C ILE A 181 1.45 3.47 -15.02
N TYR A 182 0.41 2.89 -15.64
CA TYR A 182 0.31 2.81 -17.11
C TYR A 182 -0.14 4.11 -17.77
N SER A 183 -0.38 5.17 -16.99
CA SER A 183 -0.81 6.49 -17.49
C SER A 183 -2.12 6.44 -18.29
N ASN A 184 -3.09 5.62 -17.87
CA ASN A 184 -4.41 5.59 -18.47
C ASN A 184 -5.19 6.87 -18.14
N GLU A 185 -5.43 7.71 -19.14
CA GLU A 185 -6.09 9.03 -19.02
C GLU A 185 -7.63 8.98 -19.02
N ASN A 186 -8.24 7.83 -18.73
CA ASN A 186 -9.71 7.72 -18.70
C ASN A 186 -10.32 8.65 -17.64
N SER A 187 -11.21 9.54 -18.08
CA SER A 187 -11.82 10.61 -17.29
C SER A 187 -12.89 10.17 -16.30
N MET A 188 -13.34 8.90 -16.34
CA MET A 188 -14.34 8.41 -15.41
C MET A 188 -13.82 8.45 -13.96
N PRO A 189 -14.57 8.96 -12.98
CA PRO A 189 -14.14 8.96 -11.58
C PRO A 189 -13.80 7.55 -11.07
N ALA A 190 -12.74 7.41 -10.27
CA ALA A 190 -12.31 6.10 -9.76
C ALA A 190 -13.42 5.41 -8.95
N ALA A 191 -14.10 6.17 -8.09
CA ALA A 191 -15.25 5.70 -7.32
C ALA A 191 -16.37 5.11 -8.21
N ALA A 192 -16.62 5.69 -9.40
CA ALA A 192 -17.63 5.17 -10.31
C ALA A 192 -17.21 3.80 -10.89
N VAL A 193 -15.94 3.63 -11.26
CA VAL A 193 -15.41 2.34 -11.74
C VAL A 193 -15.39 1.30 -10.62
N ILE A 194 -15.02 1.70 -9.40
CA ILE A 194 -15.07 0.83 -8.21
C ILE A 194 -16.51 0.35 -7.98
N ALA A 195 -17.50 1.24 -8.02
CA ALA A 195 -18.90 0.88 -7.87
C ALA A 195 -19.38 -0.09 -8.97
N MET A 196 -18.88 0.04 -10.20
CA MET A 196 -19.14 -0.95 -11.25
C MET A 196 -18.54 -2.32 -10.91
N HIS A 197 -17.29 -2.38 -10.41
CA HIS A 197 -16.66 -3.62 -10.00
C HIS A 197 -17.36 -4.28 -8.80
N VAL A 198 -17.78 -3.49 -7.81
CA VAL A 198 -18.55 -3.98 -6.66
C VAL A 198 -19.87 -4.60 -7.12
N ARG A 199 -20.66 -3.89 -7.95
CA ARG A 199 -21.92 -4.44 -8.48
C ARG A 199 -21.71 -5.70 -9.32
N ALA A 200 -20.68 -5.72 -10.17
CA ALA A 200 -20.36 -6.88 -10.97
C ALA A 200 -20.02 -8.10 -10.10
N PHE A 201 -19.21 -7.90 -9.06
CA PHE A 201 -18.86 -8.93 -8.08
C PHE A 201 -20.11 -9.49 -7.37
N LEU A 202 -20.92 -8.62 -6.77
CA LEU A 202 -22.16 -9.00 -6.08
C LEU A 202 -23.12 -9.77 -7.00
N THR A 203 -23.23 -9.34 -8.27
CA THR A 203 -24.08 -10.01 -9.26
C THR A 203 -23.54 -11.37 -9.67
N SER A 204 -22.21 -11.54 -9.74
CA SER A 204 -21.60 -12.81 -10.17
C SER A 204 -21.63 -13.90 -9.10
N LEU A 205 -21.60 -13.54 -7.81
CA LEU A 205 -21.43 -14.51 -6.73
C LEU A 205 -22.49 -15.62 -6.67
N PRO A 206 -23.79 -15.35 -6.88
CA PRO A 206 -24.80 -16.42 -6.95
C PRO A 206 -24.57 -17.44 -8.08
N SER A 207 -23.79 -17.09 -9.11
CA SER A 207 -23.41 -18.03 -10.19
C SER A 207 -22.14 -18.84 -9.86
N LEU A 208 -21.35 -18.40 -8.88
CA LEU A 208 -20.08 -19.00 -8.49
C LEU A 208 -20.23 -19.88 -7.24
N LEU A 209 -21.17 -19.54 -6.36
CA LEU A 209 -21.38 -20.18 -5.06
C LEU A 209 -22.81 -20.72 -4.95
N PRO A 210 -23.03 -21.89 -4.32
CA PRO A 210 -24.38 -22.43 -4.14
C PRO A 210 -25.15 -21.62 -3.10
N ALA A 211 -26.48 -21.57 -3.24
CA ALA A 211 -27.36 -20.99 -2.22
C ALA A 211 -27.30 -21.77 -0.89
N LEU A 212 -27.51 -21.08 0.24
CA LEU A 212 -27.57 -21.67 1.60
C LEU A 212 -28.65 -22.75 1.72
#